data_AF-A0A3P3EFH8-F1
#
_entry.id   AF-A0A3P3EFH8-F1
#
_cell.length_a   1.000
_cell.length_b   1.000
_cell.length_c   1.000
_cell.angle_alpha   90.00
_cell.angle_beta   90.00
_cell.angle_gamma   90.00
#
_symmetry.space_group_name_H-M   'P 1'
#
loop_
_entity.id
_entity.type
_entity.pdbx_description
1 polymer ?
#
loop_
_entity_poly.entity_id
_entity_poly.type
_entity_poly.pdbx_seq_one_letter_code
_entity_poly.pdbx_strand_id
1 'polypeptide(L)'
;MDDLKFGTRSKRGDWAPNELLEPAPIWLFPPNPKKLLKWLPSYFFPYNLLFMVSALAYWQLVVPDAAVLQTFAWGWSLKMLAVNLILAFLWYQGWELPLYVRRRQGNRFKYNHKFPADQQSDVFWFNKQTLDNMLRSLLIGVPVWTCLQVLMLWSSANGYIPWLNF
;
A
#
# COMPACT_ATOMS: atom_id res chain seq x y z
N MET A 1 1.27 20.48 -15.98
CA MET A 1 2.03 19.57 -16.87
C MET A 1 1.05 18.92 -17.83
N ASP A 2 1.30 19.09 -19.11
CA ASP A 2 0.48 18.54 -20.21
C ASP A 2 0.78 17.05 -20.38
N ASP A 3 -0.25 16.21 -20.30
CA ASP A 3 -0.12 14.75 -20.34
C ASP A 3 -0.06 14.20 -21.76
N LEU A 4 -0.46 14.98 -22.77
CA LEU A 4 -0.32 14.64 -24.18
C LEU A 4 1.13 14.64 -24.66
N LYS A 5 2.04 15.25 -23.90
CA LYS A 5 3.49 15.17 -24.16
C LYS A 5 4.06 13.78 -23.88
N PHE A 6 3.37 12.97 -23.07
CA PHE A 6 3.86 11.69 -22.57
C PHE A 6 3.00 10.50 -23.04
N GLY A 7 1.92 10.77 -23.77
CA GLY A 7 0.95 9.76 -24.15
C GLY A 7 -0.11 10.29 -25.11
N THR A 8 -1.01 9.41 -25.53
CA THR A 8 -2.14 9.75 -26.38
C THR A 8 -3.47 9.53 -25.65
N ARG A 9 -4.53 10.19 -26.12
CA ARG A 9 -5.88 9.99 -25.60
C ARG A 9 -6.77 9.35 -26.64
N SER A 10 -7.58 8.38 -26.22
CA SER A 10 -8.62 7.79 -27.06
C SER A 10 -9.79 8.77 -27.26
N LYS A 11 -10.64 8.50 -28.26
CA LYS A 11 -11.90 9.26 -28.46
C LYS A 11 -12.83 9.23 -27.23
N ARG A 12 -12.68 8.21 -26.37
CA ARG A 12 -13.45 8.09 -25.12
C ARG A 12 -12.87 8.93 -23.98
N GLY A 13 -11.66 9.48 -24.15
CA GLY A 13 -10.97 10.28 -23.14
C GLY A 13 -9.96 9.51 -22.29
N ASP A 14 -9.79 8.20 -22.53
CA ASP A 14 -8.82 7.35 -21.83
C ASP A 14 -7.39 7.68 -22.25
N TRP A 15 -6.45 7.72 -21.30
CA TRP A 15 -5.05 8.07 -21.56
C TRP A 15 -4.16 6.82 -21.59
N ALA A 16 -3.22 6.76 -22.54
CA ALA A 16 -2.21 5.71 -22.62
C ALA A 16 -0.81 6.31 -22.83
N PRO A 17 0.23 5.82 -22.13
CA PRO A 17 1.60 6.29 -22.31
C PRO A 17 2.14 5.89 -23.69
N ASN A 18 3.08 6.68 -24.21
CA ASN A 18 3.80 6.34 -25.43
C ASN A 18 4.88 5.27 -25.20
N GLU A 19 5.45 5.24 -23.99
CA GLU A 19 6.48 4.29 -23.59
C GLU A 19 5.87 2.96 -23.12
N LEU A 20 6.54 1.86 -23.46
CA LEU A 20 6.19 0.54 -22.96
C LEU A 20 6.78 0.32 -21.56
N LEU A 21 6.12 -0.52 -20.76
CA LEU A 21 6.64 -0.91 -19.47
C LEU A 21 7.89 -1.79 -19.66
N GLU A 22 9.06 -1.28 -19.30
CA GLU A 22 10.30 -2.06 -19.30
C GLU A 22 10.49 -2.81 -17.98
N PRO A 23 10.99 -4.06 -18.01
CA PRO A 23 11.31 -4.79 -16.79
C PRO A 23 12.49 -4.14 -16.06
N ALA A 24 12.58 -4.38 -14.75
CA ALA A 24 13.71 -3.88 -13.96
C ALA A 24 15.05 -4.39 -14.55
N PRO A 25 16.12 -3.57 -14.54
CA PRO A 25 17.41 -3.93 -15.16
C PRO A 25 18.05 -5.23 -14.66
N ILE A 26 17.67 -5.71 -13.47
CA ILE A 26 18.06 -7.00 -12.91
C ILE A 26 17.56 -8.20 -13.74
N TRP A 27 16.47 -8.04 -14.48
CA TRP A 27 15.85 -9.08 -15.30
C TRP A 27 16.23 -8.97 -16.79
N LEU A 28 17.04 -7.97 -17.16
CA LEU A 28 17.49 -7.80 -18.53
C LEU A 28 18.64 -8.76 -18.84
N PHE A 29 18.50 -9.50 -19.93
CA PHE A 29 19.58 -10.28 -20.51
C PHE A 29 19.94 -9.71 -21.90
N PRO A 30 21.22 -9.42 -22.19
CA PRO A 30 22.40 -9.60 -21.32
C PRO A 30 22.47 -8.57 -20.18
N PRO A 31 23.07 -8.94 -19.02
CA PRO A 31 23.16 -8.04 -17.86
C PRO A 31 24.02 -6.81 -18.18
N ASN A 32 23.53 -5.62 -17.82
CA ASN A 32 24.24 -4.36 -18.03
C ASN A 32 24.53 -3.66 -16.68
N PRO A 33 25.77 -3.79 -16.15
CA PRO A 33 26.12 -3.25 -14.83
C PRO A 33 25.90 -1.73 -14.70
N LYS A 34 26.13 -0.97 -15.78
CA LYS A 34 25.94 0.49 -15.77
C LYS A 34 24.46 0.86 -15.60
N LYS A 35 23.55 0.16 -16.31
CA LYS A 35 22.10 0.36 -16.15
C LYS A 35 21.64 -0.04 -14.75
N LEU A 36 22.18 -1.14 -14.20
CA LEU A 36 21.86 -1.60 -12.85
C LEU A 36 22.26 -0.58 -11.79
N LEU A 37 23.50 -0.08 -11.82
CA LEU A 37 23.99 0.93 -10.87
C LEU A 37 23.17 2.22 -10.94
N LYS A 38 22.80 2.67 -12.15
CA LYS A 38 21.96 3.87 -12.33
C LYS A 38 20.53 3.67 -11.80
N TRP A 39 20.05 2.43 -11.77
CA TRP A 39 18.71 2.09 -11.30
C TRP A 39 18.62 1.92 -9.78
N LEU A 40 19.72 1.57 -9.09
CA LEU A 40 19.72 1.38 -7.63
C LEU A 40 19.12 2.58 -6.84
N PRO A 41 19.46 3.86 -7.13
CA PRO A 41 18.83 4.98 -6.45
C PRO A 41 17.31 5.02 -6.63
N SER A 42 16.81 4.74 -7.85
CA SER A 42 15.37 4.69 -8.14
C SER A 42 14.67 3.49 -7.51
N TYR A 43 15.41 2.41 -7.23
CA TYR A 43 14.90 1.28 -6.48
C TYR A 43 14.73 1.64 -5.00
N PHE A 44 15.70 2.28 -4.37
CA PHE A 44 15.61 2.60 -2.94
C PHE A 44 14.70 3.81 -2.66
N PHE A 45 14.74 4.85 -3.48
CA PHE A 45 14.04 6.10 -3.21
C PHE A 45 12.80 6.31 -4.10
N PRO A 46 11.73 6.95 -3.58
CA PRO A 46 11.53 7.32 -2.17
C PRO A 46 10.82 6.20 -1.36
N TYR A 47 10.09 5.31 -2.03
CA TYR A 47 9.12 4.44 -1.37
C TYR A 47 9.77 3.29 -0.58
N ASN A 48 10.79 2.62 -1.13
CA ASN A 48 11.41 1.50 -0.41
C ASN A 48 12.12 1.96 0.86
N LEU A 49 12.82 3.10 0.82
CA LEU A 49 13.39 3.70 2.01
C LEU A 49 12.31 4.09 3.02
N LEU A 50 11.21 4.72 2.56
CA LEU A 50 10.08 5.05 3.41
C LEU A 50 9.51 3.79 4.09
N PHE A 51 9.32 2.71 3.34
CA PHE A 51 8.81 1.45 3.88
C PHE A 51 9.80 0.83 4.87
N MET A 52 11.09 0.80 4.56
CA MET A 52 12.12 0.28 5.47
C MET A 52 12.14 1.04 6.80
N VAL A 53 12.15 2.38 6.74
CA VAL A 53 12.12 3.23 7.94
C VAL A 53 10.83 3.03 8.71
N SER A 54 9.68 2.96 8.02
CA SER A 54 8.39 2.72 8.66
C SER A 54 8.30 1.34 9.33
N ALA A 55 8.91 0.31 8.73
CA ALA A 55 8.95 -1.03 9.30
C ALA A 55 9.79 -1.08 10.57
N LEU A 56 10.97 -0.44 10.56
CA LEU A 56 11.81 -0.30 11.75
C LEU A 56 11.08 0.50 12.86
N ALA A 57 10.45 1.61 12.50
CA ALA A 57 9.68 2.41 13.45
C ALA A 57 8.50 1.62 14.03
N TYR A 58 7.78 0.87 13.19
CA TYR A 58 6.67 0.02 13.63
C TYR A 58 7.15 -1.07 14.59
N TRP A 59 8.26 -1.74 14.25
CA TRP A 59 8.85 -2.77 15.10
C TRP A 59 9.23 -2.23 16.48
N GLN A 60 9.86 -1.04 16.54
CA GLN A 60 10.33 -0.46 17.80
C GLN A 60 9.21 0.16 18.65
N LEU A 61 8.15 0.69 18.03
CA LEU A 61 7.12 1.46 18.72
C LEU A 61 5.81 0.70 18.98
N VAL A 62 5.50 -0.29 18.14
CA VAL A 62 4.20 -0.97 18.12
C VAL A 62 4.31 -2.41 18.61
N VAL A 63 5.35 -3.13 18.21
CA VAL A 63 5.57 -4.52 18.61
C VAL A 63 6.13 -4.53 20.05
N PRO A 64 5.44 -5.17 21.02
CA PRO A 64 5.91 -5.25 22.39
C PRO A 64 7.00 -6.32 22.52
N ASP A 65 7.67 -6.33 23.67
CA ASP A 65 8.71 -7.31 23.99
C ASP A 65 8.21 -8.74 23.93
N ALA A 66 9.12 -9.67 23.62
CA ALA A 66 8.82 -11.10 23.50
C ALA A 66 8.13 -11.68 24.75
N ALA A 67 8.49 -11.20 25.95
CA ALA A 67 7.85 -11.62 27.20
C ALA A 67 6.34 -11.31 27.25
N VAL A 68 5.93 -10.17 26.69
CA VAL A 68 4.50 -9.77 26.60
C VAL A 68 3.80 -10.59 25.51
N LEU A 69 4.48 -10.83 24.39
CA LEU A 69 3.95 -11.59 23.26
C LEU A 69 3.67 -13.07 23.59
N GLN A 70 4.36 -13.65 24.57
CA GLN A 70 4.11 -15.03 25.02
C GLN A 70 2.69 -15.21 25.55
N THR A 71 2.18 -14.21 26.28
CA THR A 71 0.82 -14.22 26.82
C THR A 71 -0.15 -13.61 25.83
N PHE A 72 -1.12 -14.40 25.38
CA PHE A 72 -2.20 -13.88 24.55
C PHE A 72 -3.08 -12.94 25.37
N ALA A 73 -3.04 -11.64 25.08
CA ALA A 73 -3.77 -10.63 25.82
C ALA A 73 -4.38 -9.59 24.89
N TRP A 74 -5.64 -9.26 25.11
CA TRP A 74 -6.37 -8.28 24.32
C TRP A 74 -5.72 -6.90 24.30
N GLY A 75 -5.01 -6.51 25.37
CA GLY A 75 -4.40 -5.19 25.49
C GLY A 75 -3.43 -4.85 24.36
N TRP A 76 -2.46 -5.71 24.08
CA TRP A 76 -1.49 -5.47 23.01
C TRP A 76 -2.08 -5.74 21.62
N SER A 77 -2.93 -6.77 21.48
CA SER A 77 -3.58 -7.11 20.20
C SER A 77 -4.51 -6.00 19.71
N LEU A 78 -5.33 -5.43 20.60
CA LEU A 78 -6.23 -4.32 20.26
C LEU A 78 -5.46 -3.01 20.03
N LYS A 79 -4.37 -2.77 20.78
CA LYS A 79 -3.47 -1.64 20.50
C LYS A 79 -2.89 -1.73 19.09
N MET A 80 -2.40 -2.91 18.69
CA MET A 80 -1.90 -3.14 17.32
C MET A 80 -3.00 -2.90 16.29
N LEU A 81 -4.20 -3.42 16.52
CA LEU A 81 -5.34 -3.20 15.62
C LEU A 81 -5.64 -1.71 15.45
N ALA A 82 -5.70 -0.95 16.55
CA ALA A 82 -5.92 0.49 16.50
C ALA A 82 -4.84 1.21 15.70
N VAL A 83 -3.56 0.88 15.93
CA VAL A 83 -2.44 1.48 15.19
C VAL A 83 -2.52 1.11 13.70
N ASN A 84 -2.77 -0.15 13.37
CA ASN A 84 -2.89 -0.61 11.97
C ASN A 84 -4.05 0.09 11.24
N LEU A 85 -5.18 0.26 11.91
CA LEU A 85 -6.32 1.01 11.37
C LEU A 85 -5.96 2.46 11.09
N ILE A 86 -5.29 3.14 12.03
CA ILE A 86 -4.85 4.53 11.86
C ILE A 86 -3.87 4.65 10.69
N LEU A 87 -2.85 3.79 10.65
CA LEU A 87 -1.83 3.82 9.60
C LEU A 87 -2.42 3.53 8.23
N ALA A 88 -3.27 2.51 8.11
CA ALA A 88 -3.96 2.18 6.87
C ALA A 88 -4.87 3.32 6.41
N PHE A 89 -5.66 3.89 7.33
CA PHE A 89 -6.53 5.03 7.04
C PHE A 89 -5.70 6.22 6.53
N LEU A 90 -4.66 6.63 7.25
CA LEU A 90 -3.82 7.77 6.86
C LEU A 90 -3.14 7.53 5.50
N TRP A 91 -2.63 6.31 5.27
CA TRP A 91 -1.95 5.97 4.03
C TRP A 91 -2.89 6.02 2.83
N TYR A 92 -4.00 5.27 2.88
CA TYR A 92 -4.94 5.22 1.75
C TYR A 92 -5.63 6.57 1.52
N GLN A 93 -6.06 7.24 2.58
CA GLN A 93 -6.73 8.55 2.46
C GLN A 93 -5.79 9.66 2.03
N GLY A 94 -4.49 9.54 2.32
CA GLY A 94 -3.46 10.43 1.79
C GLY A 94 -3.47 10.51 0.26
N TRP A 95 -3.86 9.43 -0.42
CA TRP A 95 -3.99 9.39 -1.88
C TRP A 95 -5.44 9.60 -2.35
N GLU A 96 -6.39 8.93 -1.72
CA GLU A 96 -7.79 8.90 -2.16
C GLU A 96 -8.47 10.27 -2.04
N LEU A 97 -8.24 11.00 -0.94
CA LEU A 97 -8.83 12.33 -0.75
C LEU A 97 -8.38 13.36 -1.81
N PRO A 98 -7.08 13.60 -2.04
CA PRO A 98 -6.66 14.59 -3.04
C PRO A 98 -6.96 14.16 -4.47
N LEU A 99 -6.81 12.87 -4.80
CA LEU A 99 -6.90 12.39 -6.19
C LEU A 99 -8.32 12.05 -6.63
N TYR A 100 -9.15 11.45 -5.77
CA TYR A 100 -10.47 10.94 -6.15
C TYR A 100 -11.63 11.76 -5.59
N VAL A 101 -11.51 12.26 -4.35
CA VAL A 101 -12.56 13.12 -3.76
C VAL A 101 -12.43 14.56 -4.24
N ARG A 102 -11.26 15.18 -4.02
CA ARG A 102 -10.99 16.56 -4.45
C ARG A 102 -10.59 16.69 -5.91
N ARG A 103 -10.28 15.58 -6.58
CA ARG A 103 -9.91 15.50 -8.02
C ARG A 103 -8.85 16.52 -8.42
N ARG A 104 -7.84 16.78 -7.57
CA ARG A 104 -6.81 17.81 -7.82
C ARG A 104 -6.07 17.65 -9.15
N GLN A 105 -5.93 16.41 -9.62
CA GLN A 105 -5.28 16.08 -10.88
C GLN A 105 -6.26 15.98 -12.07
N GLY A 106 -7.57 16.00 -11.82
CA GLY A 106 -8.60 15.76 -12.84
C GLY A 106 -8.35 14.44 -13.58
N ASN A 107 -8.46 14.48 -14.90
CA ASN A 107 -8.24 13.30 -15.76
C ASN A 107 -6.78 13.11 -16.20
N ARG A 108 -5.84 13.92 -15.72
CA ARG A 108 -4.45 13.90 -16.21
C ARG A 108 -3.76 12.59 -15.86
N PHE A 109 -3.13 11.94 -16.84
CA PHE A 109 -2.46 10.63 -16.69
C PHE A 109 -3.38 9.48 -16.22
N LYS A 110 -4.69 9.64 -16.35
CA LYS A 110 -5.66 8.65 -15.88
C LYS A 110 -6.00 7.68 -16.99
N TYR A 111 -5.66 6.40 -16.80
CA TYR A 111 -5.91 5.36 -17.79
C TYR A 111 -7.39 5.24 -18.17
N ASN A 112 -8.29 5.30 -17.19
CA ASN A 112 -9.73 5.40 -17.42
C ASN A 112 -10.22 6.78 -16.98
N HIS A 113 -10.81 7.54 -17.89
CA HIS A 113 -11.27 8.90 -17.58
C HIS A 113 -12.38 8.94 -16.51
N LYS A 114 -13.16 7.86 -16.35
CA LYS A 114 -14.31 7.84 -15.44
C LYS A 114 -13.90 7.91 -13.97
N PHE A 115 -14.65 8.66 -13.17
CA PHE A 115 -14.47 8.66 -11.72
C PHE A 115 -15.43 7.66 -11.06
N PRO A 116 -14.93 6.86 -10.09
CA PRO A 116 -15.77 5.96 -9.28
C PRO A 116 -16.99 6.65 -8.69
N ALA A 117 -16.85 7.89 -8.20
CA ALA A 117 -17.94 8.64 -7.60
C ALA A 117 -19.06 9.04 -8.58
N ASP A 118 -18.77 9.09 -9.89
CA ASP A 118 -19.75 9.45 -10.94
C ASP A 118 -20.43 8.22 -11.54
N GLN A 119 -20.03 7.01 -11.13
CA GLN A 119 -20.54 5.75 -11.65
C GLN A 119 -21.11 4.95 -10.49
N GLN A 120 -22.38 5.19 -10.18
CA GLN A 120 -23.08 4.41 -9.16
C GLN A 120 -23.30 2.99 -9.67
N SER A 121 -23.04 2.02 -8.80
CA SER A 121 -23.33 0.60 -9.04
C SER A 121 -23.83 -0.02 -7.75
N ASP A 122 -24.86 -0.84 -7.88
CA ASP A 122 -25.50 -1.64 -6.85
C ASP A 122 -24.62 -2.75 -6.26
N VAL A 123 -23.52 -3.09 -6.93
CA VAL A 123 -22.53 -4.06 -6.44
C VAL A 123 -21.78 -3.55 -5.21
N PHE A 124 -21.64 -2.22 -5.06
CA PHE A 124 -20.93 -1.61 -3.94
C PHE A 124 -21.89 -1.27 -2.79
N TRP A 125 -21.43 -1.41 -1.54
CA TRP A 125 -22.21 -0.94 -0.40
C TRP A 125 -22.59 0.54 -0.57
N PHE A 126 -23.85 0.84 -0.29
CA PHE A 126 -24.43 2.18 -0.39
C PHE A 126 -24.34 2.81 -1.79
N ASN A 127 -24.17 2.00 -2.85
CA ASN A 127 -23.96 2.44 -4.23
C ASN A 127 -22.74 3.36 -4.41
N LYS A 128 -21.78 3.31 -3.48
CA LYS A 128 -20.61 4.19 -3.42
C LYS A 128 -19.33 3.38 -3.30
N GLN A 129 -18.66 3.16 -4.43
CA GLN A 129 -17.41 2.38 -4.52
C GLN A 129 -16.32 2.85 -3.53
N THR A 130 -16.07 4.15 -3.43
CA THR A 130 -15.05 4.72 -2.53
C THR A 130 -15.32 4.35 -1.07
N LEU A 131 -16.58 4.46 -0.63
CA LEU A 131 -16.96 4.17 0.75
C LEU A 131 -16.94 2.66 1.01
N ASP A 132 -17.46 1.86 0.09
CA ASP A 132 -17.42 0.39 0.16
C ASP A 132 -15.98 -0.14 0.29
N ASN A 133 -15.08 0.28 -0.61
CA ASN A 133 -13.68 -0.11 -0.59
C ASN A 133 -13.00 0.26 0.72
N MET A 134 -13.23 1.49 1.20
CA MET A 134 -12.68 1.96 2.48
C MET A 134 -13.19 1.11 3.64
N LEU A 135 -14.49 0.88 3.75
CA LEU A 135 -15.08 0.11 4.85
C LEU A 135 -14.64 -1.34 4.81
N ARG A 136 -14.63 -2.00 3.65
CA ARG A 136 -14.17 -3.38 3.52
C ARG A 136 -12.69 -3.51 3.87
N SER A 137 -11.87 -2.58 3.43
CA SER A 137 -10.43 -2.59 3.75
C SER A 137 -10.19 -2.40 5.25
N LEU A 138 -10.85 -1.41 5.87
CA LEU A 138 -10.62 -1.07 7.27
C LEU A 138 -11.36 -2.00 8.25
N LEU A 139 -12.58 -2.42 7.97
CA LEU A 139 -13.38 -3.23 8.90
C LEU A 139 -13.18 -4.73 8.72
N ILE A 140 -12.63 -5.18 7.58
CA ILE A 140 -12.39 -6.60 7.31
C ILE A 140 -10.92 -6.85 7.04
N GLY A 141 -10.34 -6.18 6.03
CA GLY A 141 -8.96 -6.42 5.61
C GLY A 141 -7.93 -6.19 6.74
N VAL A 142 -7.96 -5.02 7.38
CA VAL A 142 -7.03 -4.67 8.46
C VAL A 142 -7.20 -5.57 9.70
N PRO A 143 -8.42 -5.86 10.18
CA PRO A 143 -8.62 -6.83 11.27
C PRO A 143 -8.11 -8.23 10.95
N VAL A 144 -8.37 -8.74 9.73
CA VAL A 144 -7.89 -10.07 9.32
C VAL A 144 -6.36 -10.10 9.28
N TRP A 145 -5.73 -9.10 8.65
CA TRP A 145 -4.27 -8.99 8.63
C TRP A 145 -3.69 -8.87 10.05
N THR A 146 -4.28 -8.03 10.91
CA THR A 146 -3.81 -7.86 12.29
C THR A 146 -3.97 -9.15 13.09
N CYS A 147 -5.05 -9.91 12.88
CA CYS A 147 -5.23 -11.22 13.52
C CYS A 147 -4.08 -12.17 13.14
N LEU A 148 -3.76 -12.28 11.84
CA LEU A 148 -2.64 -13.09 11.37
C LEU A 148 -1.31 -12.60 11.96
N GLN A 149 -1.09 -11.29 12.02
CA GLN A 149 0.10 -10.69 12.61
C GLN A 149 0.24 -11.04 14.10
N VAL A 150 -0.83 -10.89 14.87
CA VAL A 150 -0.90 -11.24 16.31
C VAL A 150 -0.59 -12.73 16.49
N LEU A 151 -1.20 -13.60 15.67
CA LEU A 151 -0.96 -15.05 15.73
C LEU A 151 0.49 -15.40 15.39
N MET A 152 1.09 -14.78 14.37
CA MET A 152 2.49 -15.00 14.01
C MET A 152 3.44 -14.54 15.13
N LEU A 153 3.22 -13.36 15.71
CA LEU A 153 4.05 -12.83 16.79
C LEU A 153 3.94 -13.69 18.06
N TRP A 154 2.72 -14.05 18.45
CA TRP A 154 2.48 -14.96 19.58
C TRP A 154 3.11 -16.33 19.34
N SER A 155 2.97 -16.90 18.15
CA SER A 155 3.54 -18.21 17.81
C SER A 155 5.07 -18.19 17.85
N SER A 156 5.67 -17.10 17.37
CA SER A 156 7.12 -16.94 17.36
C SER A 156 7.66 -16.72 18.78
N ALA A 157 6.95 -15.96 19.63
CA ALA A 157 7.34 -15.74 21.02
C ALA A 157 7.24 -17.00 21.90
N ASN A 158 6.34 -17.93 21.56
CA ASN A 158 6.20 -19.23 22.21
C ASN A 158 7.11 -20.33 21.60
N GLY A 159 7.92 -20.00 20.60
CA GLY A 159 8.88 -20.94 20.00
C GLY A 159 8.27 -21.93 19.00
N TYR A 160 7.02 -21.77 18.58
CA TYR A 160 6.43 -22.58 17.50
C TYR A 160 7.00 -22.22 16.12
N ILE A 161 7.44 -20.97 15.97
CA ILE A 161 8.08 -20.44 14.75
C ILE A 161 9.45 -19.88 15.16
N PRO A 162 10.52 -20.06 14.34
CA PRO A 162 11.83 -19.50 14.64
C PRO A 162 11.79 -17.97 14.81
N TRP A 163 12.25 -17.50 15.96
CA TRP A 163 12.56 -16.08 16.17
C TRP A 163 13.98 -15.81 15.69
N LEU A 164 14.16 -14.78 14.86
CA LEU A 164 15.48 -14.39 14.38
C LEU A 164 16.28 -13.76 15.55
N ASN A 165 17.33 -14.46 15.97
CA ASN A 165 18.33 -13.96 16.90
C ASN A 165 19.59 -13.61 16.09
N PHE A 166 20.16 -12.43 16.33
CA PHE A 166 21.41 -11.96 15.71
C PHE A 166 22.59 -12.13 16.64
#